data_AF-A0A3M6U9Z9-F1
#
_entry.id   AF-A0A3M6U9Z9-F1
#
_cell.length_a   1.000
_cell.length_b   1.000
_cell.length_c   1.000
_cell.angle_alpha   90.00
_cell.angle_beta   90.00
_cell.angle_gamma   90.00
#
_symmetry.space_group_name_H-M   'P 1'
#
loop_
_entity.id
_entity.type
_entity.pdbx_description
1 polymer ?
#
loop_
_entity_poly.entity_id
_entity_poly.type
_entity_poly.pdbx_seq_one_letter_code
_entity_poly.pdbx_strand_id
1 'polypeptide(L)'
;MRPQASNKQPLLPWQQRLFLNLFTQYSHHMNVTVCYLCQDMFPQGKYAKTISRNAQYIIAFKNPRDKVALRTLLLQIYPAKWLPVTDIYDACTDRPYGYLLFEVHPASRDSTRLLSHLYEGTKGVYAVTE
;
A
#
# COMPACT_ATOMS: atom_id res chain seq x y z
N MET A 1 -34.17 -11.38 -12.06
CA MET A 1 -32.79 -11.79 -11.69
C MET A 1 -32.62 -11.63 -10.19
N ARG A 2 -32.36 -12.70 -9.44
CA ARG A 2 -31.98 -12.57 -8.02
C ARG A 2 -30.51 -12.15 -7.95
N PRO A 3 -30.11 -11.23 -7.05
CA PRO A 3 -28.70 -11.02 -6.80
C PRO A 3 -28.13 -12.30 -6.18
N GLN A 4 -27.13 -12.92 -6.82
CA GLN A 4 -26.29 -13.88 -6.14
C GLN A 4 -25.51 -13.11 -5.08
N ALA A 5 -25.91 -13.25 -3.82
CA ALA A 5 -25.07 -12.84 -2.71
C ALA A 5 -23.73 -13.58 -2.86
N SER A 6 -22.64 -12.85 -3.10
CA SER A 6 -21.32 -13.46 -3.19
C SER A 6 -21.07 -14.19 -1.87
N ASN A 7 -20.96 -15.50 -1.93
CA ASN A 7 -20.74 -16.38 -0.79
C ASN A 7 -19.31 -16.20 -0.28
N LYS A 8 -19.00 -15.04 0.33
CA LYS A 8 -17.73 -14.80 1.00
C LYS A 8 -17.90 -15.30 2.43
N GLN A 9 -17.51 -16.54 2.69
CA GLN A 9 -17.41 -17.02 4.07
C GLN A 9 -16.51 -16.06 4.88
N PRO A 10 -16.95 -15.63 6.07
CA PRO A 10 -16.15 -14.75 6.90
C PRO A 10 -14.88 -15.48 7.37
N LEU A 11 -13.77 -14.75 7.41
CA LEU A 11 -12.51 -15.27 7.93
C LEU A 11 -12.69 -15.76 9.38
N LEU A 12 -12.21 -16.98 9.63
CA LEU A 12 -12.19 -17.55 10.97
C LEU A 12 -11.27 -16.75 11.90
N PRO A 13 -11.53 -16.72 13.22
CA PRO A 13 -10.74 -15.91 14.16
C PRO A 13 -9.23 -16.17 14.11
N TRP A 14 -8.83 -17.43 13.92
CA TRP A 14 -7.42 -17.80 13.81
C TRP A 14 -6.77 -17.28 12.52
N GLN A 15 -7.51 -17.21 11.40
CA GLN A 15 -7.02 -16.65 10.14
C GLN A 15 -6.75 -15.15 10.30
N GLN A 16 -7.67 -14.45 10.96
CA GLN A 16 -7.51 -13.03 11.27
C GLN A 16 -6.28 -12.77 12.15
N ARG A 17 -6.01 -13.65 13.12
CA ARG A 17 -4.82 -13.58 13.97
C ARG A 17 -3.53 -13.92 13.21
N LEU A 18 -3.58 -14.89 12.31
CA LEU A 18 -2.45 -15.25 11.45
C LEU A 18 -2.04 -14.06 10.56
N PHE A 19 -3.01 -13.40 9.90
CA PHE A 19 -2.72 -12.21 9.11
C PHE A 19 -2.13 -11.09 9.96
N LEU A 20 -2.69 -10.83 11.15
CA LEU A 20 -2.09 -9.85 12.06
C LEU A 20 -0.61 -10.18 12.35
N ASN A 21 -0.31 -11.43 12.72
CA ASN A 21 1.05 -11.84 13.07
C ASN A 21 2.01 -11.79 11.87
N LEU A 22 1.54 -12.02 10.64
CA LEU A 22 2.34 -11.88 9.43
C LEU A 22 2.88 -10.46 9.29
N PHE A 23 2.03 -9.45 9.52
CA PHE A 23 2.42 -8.05 9.38
C PHE A 23 3.20 -7.51 10.58
N THR A 24 3.05 -8.09 11.79
CA THR A 24 3.65 -7.54 13.01
C THR A 24 4.84 -8.32 13.59
N GLN A 25 4.91 -9.64 13.42
CA GLN A 25 5.94 -10.49 14.03
C GLN A 25 6.74 -11.25 12.97
N TYR A 26 6.06 -11.98 12.09
CA TYR A 26 6.74 -12.87 11.15
C TYR A 26 7.53 -12.11 10.08
N SER A 27 7.00 -10.98 9.58
CA SER A 27 7.72 -10.09 8.66
C SER A 27 9.06 -9.58 9.20
N HIS A 28 9.22 -9.50 10.52
CA HIS A 28 10.44 -9.00 11.17
C HIS A 28 11.39 -10.12 11.61
N HIS A 29 10.88 -11.30 11.94
CA HIS A 29 11.68 -12.37 12.57
C HIS A 29 11.96 -13.57 11.66
N MET A 30 11.18 -13.79 10.60
CA MET A 30 11.19 -15.05 9.85
C MET A 30 11.85 -14.94 8.46
N ASN A 31 12.54 -13.84 8.14
CA ASN A 31 13.07 -13.56 6.80
C ASN A 31 11.99 -13.71 5.69
N VAL A 32 10.77 -13.23 5.98
CA VAL A 32 9.63 -13.26 5.05
C VAL A 32 9.26 -11.84 4.67
N THR A 33 9.15 -11.56 3.37
CA THR A 33 8.57 -10.31 2.87
C THR A 33 7.06 -10.48 2.70
N VAL A 34 6.28 -9.58 3.30
CA VAL A 34 4.82 -9.58 3.20
C VAL A 34 4.37 -8.35 2.40
N CYS A 35 3.77 -8.58 1.23
CA CYS A 35 3.21 -7.52 0.39
C CYS A 35 1.71 -7.35 0.69
N TYR A 36 1.29 -6.13 1.05
CA TYR A 36 -0.12 -5.83 1.27
C TYR A 36 -0.78 -5.34 -0.02
N LEU A 37 -1.54 -6.22 -0.66
CA LEU A 37 -2.34 -5.89 -1.84
C LEU A 37 -3.81 -5.72 -1.43
N CYS A 38 -4.35 -4.51 -1.58
CA CYS A 38 -5.76 -4.25 -1.28
C CYS A 38 -6.43 -3.39 -2.36
N GLN A 39 -7.73 -3.62 -2.57
CA GLN A 39 -8.57 -2.82 -3.47
C GLN A 39 -9.10 -1.55 -2.80
N ASP A 40 -9.22 -1.58 -1.48
CA ASP A 40 -9.61 -0.47 -0.61
C ASP A 40 -8.42 -0.22 0.32
N MET A 41 -7.90 1.01 0.39
CA MET A 41 -6.74 1.28 1.26
C MET A 41 -7.10 1.24 2.75
N PHE A 42 -8.38 1.41 3.10
CA PHE A 42 -8.86 1.45 4.49
C PHE A 42 -10.09 0.54 4.69
N PRO A 43 -9.93 -0.78 4.49
CA PRO A 43 -11.06 -1.69 4.61
C PRO A 43 -11.51 -1.79 6.06
N GLN A 44 -12.81 -2.03 6.25
CA GLN A 44 -13.37 -2.30 7.57
C GLN A 44 -12.82 -3.63 8.11
N GLY A 45 -12.40 -3.64 9.38
CA GLY A 45 -11.95 -4.87 10.03
C GLY A 45 -11.18 -4.62 11.32
N LYS A 46 -11.33 -5.54 12.28
CA LYS A 46 -10.72 -5.47 13.61
C LYS A 46 -9.19 -5.23 13.56
N TYR A 47 -8.51 -5.84 12.59
CA TYR A 47 -7.06 -5.75 12.44
C TYR A 47 -6.60 -4.93 11.22
N ALA A 48 -7.53 -4.41 10.42
CA ALA A 48 -7.21 -3.74 9.16
C ALA A 48 -6.26 -2.55 9.35
N LYS A 49 -6.53 -1.70 10.36
CA LYS A 49 -5.67 -0.57 10.73
C LYS A 49 -4.27 -1.01 11.13
N THR A 50 -4.15 -2.07 11.93
CA THR A 50 -2.85 -2.58 12.39
C THR A 50 -2.06 -3.19 11.25
N ILE A 51 -2.71 -3.99 10.39
CA ILE A 51 -2.09 -4.58 9.19
C ILE A 51 -1.58 -3.46 8.27
N SER A 52 -2.45 -2.49 7.94
CA SER A 52 -2.09 -1.35 7.08
C SER A 52 -0.90 -0.56 7.63
N ARG A 53 -0.88 -0.27 8.93
CA ARG A 53 0.24 0.47 9.57
C ARG A 53 1.57 -0.30 9.60
N ASN A 54 1.53 -1.63 9.63
CA ASN A 54 2.73 -2.46 9.65
C ASN A 54 3.11 -2.99 8.25
N ALA A 55 2.35 -2.63 7.22
CA ALA A 55 2.72 -2.94 5.84
C ALA A 55 4.04 -2.23 5.49
N GLN A 56 5.01 -2.99 5.00
CA GLN A 56 6.34 -2.47 4.66
C GLN A 56 6.39 -1.91 3.23
N TYR A 57 5.54 -2.44 2.36
CA TYR A 57 5.41 -2.07 0.95
C TYR A 57 3.93 -1.89 0.60
N ILE A 58 3.60 -0.74 0.02
CA ILE A 58 2.24 -0.40 -0.41
C ILE A 58 2.30 -0.04 -1.90
N ILE A 59 1.56 -0.76 -2.74
CA ILE A 59 1.46 -0.48 -4.18
C ILE A 59 0.13 0.23 -4.43
N ALA A 60 0.18 1.50 -4.82
CA ALA A 60 -0.99 2.29 -5.15
C ALA A 60 -1.17 2.37 -6.68
N PHE A 61 -2.27 1.80 -7.17
CA PHE A 61 -2.70 1.91 -8.57
C PHE A 61 -3.62 3.12 -8.77
N LYS A 62 -3.85 3.53 -10.03
CA LYS A 62 -4.82 4.57 -10.39
C LYS A 62 -6.22 4.19 -9.88
N ASN A 63 -6.76 5.01 -9.00
CA ASN A 63 -8.17 4.90 -8.59
C ASN A 63 -8.82 6.28 -8.63
N PRO A 64 -9.50 6.66 -9.74
CA PRO A 64 -10.10 7.99 -9.87
C PRO A 64 -11.26 8.23 -8.89
N ARG A 65 -11.86 7.16 -8.33
CA ARG A 65 -12.95 7.24 -7.37
C ARG A 65 -12.47 7.53 -5.96
N ASP A 66 -11.33 6.97 -5.55
CA ASP A 66 -10.88 6.96 -4.16
C ASP A 66 -9.67 7.87 -3.90
N LYS A 67 -9.82 9.14 -4.25
CA LYS A 67 -8.79 10.16 -4.00
C LYS A 67 -8.62 10.50 -2.52
N VAL A 68 -9.67 10.32 -1.73
CA VAL A 68 -9.64 10.60 -0.28
C VAL A 68 -8.70 9.62 0.42
N ALA A 69 -8.80 8.33 0.11
CA ALA A 69 -7.92 7.35 0.72
C ALA A 69 -6.44 7.58 0.33
N LEU A 70 -6.17 7.86 -0.95
CA LEU A 70 -4.82 8.24 -1.37
C LEU A 70 -4.31 9.44 -0.57
N ARG A 71 -5.09 10.53 -0.48
CA ARG A 71 -4.69 11.72 0.28
C ARG A 71 -4.42 11.40 1.75
N THR A 72 -5.25 10.58 2.39
CA THR A 72 -5.03 10.13 3.77
C THR A 72 -3.73 9.37 3.92
N LEU A 73 -3.42 8.45 3.00
CA LEU A 73 -2.15 7.71 3.00
C LEU A 73 -0.97 8.69 2.85
N LEU A 74 -1.05 9.62 1.90
CA LEU A 74 0.01 10.61 1.67
C LEU A 74 0.23 11.51 2.88
N LEU A 75 -0.82 11.93 3.57
CA LEU A 75 -0.69 12.69 4.82
C LEU A 75 -0.07 11.88 5.97
N GLN A 76 -0.23 10.55 5.96
CA GLN A 76 0.39 9.68 6.96
C GLN A 76 1.88 9.44 6.69
N ILE A 77 2.28 9.32 5.42
CA ILE A 77 3.68 9.03 5.04
C ILE A 77 4.49 10.33 4.85
N TYR A 78 3.88 11.36 4.24
CA TYR A 78 4.50 12.63 3.87
C TYR A 78 3.63 13.82 4.32
N PRO A 79 3.43 14.05 5.63
CA PRO A 79 2.50 15.05 6.15
C PRO A 79 2.74 16.48 5.60
N ALA A 80 4.01 16.87 5.42
CA ALA A 80 4.38 18.18 4.88
C ALA A 80 4.50 18.20 3.35
N LYS A 81 4.63 17.05 2.68
CA LYS A 81 4.97 16.95 1.25
C LYS A 81 3.94 16.16 0.43
N TRP A 82 2.71 16.02 0.93
CA TRP A 82 1.68 15.21 0.28
C TRP A 82 1.29 15.72 -1.13
N LEU A 83 1.37 17.04 -1.37
CA LEU A 83 1.09 17.63 -2.69
C LEU A 83 2.14 17.22 -3.74
N PRO A 84 3.45 17.47 -3.56
CA PRO A 84 4.48 16.98 -4.49
C PRO A 84 4.42 15.46 -4.74
N VAL A 85 4.09 14.67 -3.71
CA VAL A 85 3.96 13.22 -3.85
C VAL A 85 2.71 12.83 -4.65
N THR A 86 1.65 13.66 -4.61
CA THR A 86 0.47 13.48 -5.47
C THR A 86 0.86 13.68 -6.94
N ASP A 87 1.68 14.67 -7.26
CA ASP A 87 2.15 14.90 -8.64
C ASP A 87 3.00 13.73 -9.17
N ILE A 88 3.87 13.16 -8.32
CA ILE A 88 4.64 11.95 -8.64
C ILE A 88 3.70 10.77 -8.90
N TYR A 89 2.68 10.58 -8.05
CA TYR A 89 1.68 9.53 -8.22
C TYR A 89 0.92 9.68 -9.54
N ASP A 90 0.46 10.90 -9.86
CA ASP A 90 -0.28 11.16 -11.09
C ASP A 90 0.60 10.88 -12.33
N ALA A 91 1.87 11.28 -12.31
CA ALA A 91 2.82 10.96 -13.38
C ALA A 91 3.07 9.45 -13.51
N CYS A 92 3.24 8.73 -12.40
CA CYS A 92 3.45 7.27 -12.41
C CYS A 92 2.22 6.49 -12.87
N THR A 93 1.02 7.05 -12.68
CA THR A 93 -0.25 6.37 -12.97
C THR A 93 -0.93 6.87 -14.24
N ASP A 94 -0.37 7.83 -14.98
CA ASP A 94 -0.97 8.33 -16.22
C ASP A 94 -1.12 7.23 -17.28
N ARG A 95 -0.14 6.34 -17.35
CA ARG A 95 -0.10 5.16 -18.20
C ARG A 95 -1.00 4.01 -17.72
N PRO A 96 -1.50 3.14 -18.63
CA PRO A 96 -2.18 1.91 -18.25
C PRO A 96 -1.34 1.04 -17.29
N TYR A 97 -2.00 0.53 -16.25
CA TYR A 97 -1.38 -0.29 -15.19
C TYR A 97 -0.22 0.38 -14.43
N GLY A 98 -0.08 1.71 -14.55
CA GLY A 98 0.85 2.49 -13.75
C GLY A 98 0.55 2.43 -12.25
N TYR A 99 1.60 2.50 -11.44
CA TYR A 99 1.51 2.45 -9.98
C TYR A 99 2.64 3.27 -9.35
N LEU A 100 2.43 3.66 -8.09
CA LEU A 100 3.48 4.15 -7.21
C LEU A 100 3.61 3.17 -6.04
N LEU A 101 4.82 2.67 -5.81
CA LEU A 101 5.18 1.88 -4.63
C LEU A 101 5.74 2.80 -3.55
N PHE A 102 5.12 2.76 -2.38
CA PHE A 102 5.61 3.35 -1.16
C PHE A 102 6.39 2.29 -0.38
N GLU A 103 7.71 2.48 -0.25
CA GLU A 103 8.58 1.70 0.62
C GLU A 103 8.70 2.41 1.98
N VAL A 104 7.93 1.90 2.96
CA VAL A 104 7.80 2.50 4.29
C VAL A 104 8.50 1.68 5.39
N HIS A 105 9.30 0.69 4.98
CA HIS A 105 10.12 -0.08 5.92
C HIS A 105 11.12 0.84 6.64
N PRO A 106 11.28 0.73 7.98
CA PRO A 106 12.12 1.64 8.76
C PRO A 106 13.61 1.54 8.44
N ALA A 107 14.08 0.37 7.99
CA ALA A 107 15.47 0.18 7.58
C ALA A 107 15.77 0.55 6.11
N SER A 108 14.76 0.97 5.33
CA SER A 108 14.97 1.36 3.94
C SER A 108 15.60 2.73 3.83
N ARG A 109 16.36 2.95 2.76
CA ARG A 109 17.03 4.22 2.48
C ARG A 109 15.98 5.26 2.09
N ASP A 110 16.14 6.49 2.56
CA ASP A 110 15.21 7.58 2.23
C ASP A 110 15.09 7.83 0.71
N SER A 111 16.18 7.57 -0.03
CA SER A 111 16.21 7.70 -1.48
C SER A 111 15.41 6.63 -2.23
N THR A 112 14.92 5.57 -1.57
CA THR A 112 14.16 4.48 -2.22
C THR A 112 12.70 4.43 -1.79
N ARG A 113 12.20 5.44 -1.07
CA ARG A 113 10.83 5.40 -0.51
C ARG A 113 9.71 5.48 -1.54
N LEU A 114 9.97 6.05 -2.71
CA LEU A 114 9.00 6.17 -3.81
C LEU A 114 9.58 5.50 -5.06
N LEU A 115 8.98 4.38 -5.47
CA LEU A 115 9.45 3.58 -6.59
C LEU A 115 8.32 3.32 -7.58
N SER A 116 8.67 3.16 -8.85
CA SER A 116 7.77 2.64 -9.87
C SER A 116 8.57 1.89 -10.95
N HIS A 117 7.88 1.31 -11.94
CA HIS A 117 8.50 0.70 -13.12
C HIS A 117 9.45 -0.48 -12.80
N LEU A 118 9.19 -1.24 -11.74
CA LEU A 118 10.08 -2.32 -11.27
C LEU A 118 10.35 -3.43 -12.31
N TYR A 119 9.46 -3.60 -13.30
CA TYR A 119 9.54 -4.69 -14.30
C TYR A 119 10.01 -4.24 -15.69
N GLU A 120 10.27 -2.95 -15.92
CA GLU A 120 10.56 -2.43 -17.27
C GLU A 120 12.05 -2.27 -17.57
N GLY A 121 12.93 -2.91 -16.79
CA GLY A 121 14.38 -2.79 -16.93
C GLY A 121 14.95 -1.46 -16.42
N THR A 122 14.13 -0.41 -16.33
CA THR A 122 14.44 0.88 -15.68
C THR A 122 13.60 1.07 -14.42
N LYS A 123 14.21 0.86 -13.25
CA LYS A 123 13.59 1.24 -11.96
C LYS A 123 13.45 2.77 -11.91
N GLY A 124 12.21 3.27 -11.85
CA GLY A 124 11.94 4.67 -11.59
C GLY A 124 12.08 4.95 -10.10
N VAL A 125 13.09 5.73 -9.70
CA VAL A 125 13.29 6.18 -8.32
C VAL A 125 12.95 7.67 -8.26
N TYR A 126 12.01 8.04 -7.39
CA TYR A 126 11.55 9.41 -7.28
C TYR A 126 11.97 9.99 -5.95
N ALA A 127 12.64 11.14 -5.98
CA ALA A 127 13.01 11.89 -4.80
C ALA A 127 12.01 13.03 -4.58
N VAL A 128 11.60 13.25 -3.33
CA VAL A 128 10.82 14.43 -2.95
C VAL A 128 11.79 15.49 -2.47
N THR A 129 12.13 16.46 -3.32
CA THR A 129 13.00 17.58 -2.96
C THR A 129 12.36 18.46 -1.88
N GLU A 130 13.17 19.26 -1.20
CA GLU A 130 12.71 20.27 -0.25
C GLU A 130 11.89 21.37 -0.92
#